data_AF-A0A5Q4BAQ1-F1
#
_entry.id   AF-A0A5Q4BAQ1-F1
#
_cell.length_a   1.000
_cell.length_b   1.000
_cell.length_c   1.000
_cell.angle_alpha   90.00
_cell.angle_beta   90.00
_cell.angle_gamma   90.00
#
_symmetry.space_group_name_H-M   'P 1'
#
loop_
_entity.id
_entity.type
_entity.pdbx_description
1 polymer ?
#
loop_
_entity_poly.entity_id
_entity_poly.type
_entity_poly.pdbx_seq_one_letter_code
_entity_poly.pdbx_strand_id
1 'polypeptide(L)'
;MRFTNILTAFSCVASALAGKFILVLNPTADIESFSAKLKQDDISVVSKFPLFNILVVQTDTHDIAALESYPEVSDAEVDQVVTIGPVVPLVPLPSPLPDSEYPEVPPVPLPSPLPDSEESEVSPVPLPSPLPES
;
A
#
# COMPACT_ATOMS: atom_id res chain seq x y z
N MET A 1 30.43 -13.35 -4.82
CA MET A 1 30.05 -12.53 -6.00
C MET A 1 28.91 -11.64 -5.55
N ARG A 2 29.02 -10.32 -5.70
CA ARG A 2 28.00 -9.36 -5.27
C ARG A 2 26.99 -9.20 -6.40
N PHE A 3 25.71 -9.48 -6.16
CA PHE A 3 24.62 -9.25 -7.11
C PHE A 3 24.48 -7.74 -7.32
N THR A 4 25.25 -7.24 -8.29
CA THR A 4 25.27 -5.82 -8.60
C THR A 4 24.22 -5.59 -9.68
N ASN A 5 23.19 -4.82 -9.34
CA ASN A 5 22.31 -4.08 -10.27
C ASN A 5 21.27 -4.87 -11.11
N ILE A 6 20.13 -5.26 -10.53
CA ILE A 6 18.90 -5.51 -11.33
C ILE A 6 17.70 -4.62 -10.92
N LEU A 7 17.77 -3.83 -9.84
CA LEU A 7 16.62 -3.03 -9.36
C LEU A 7 16.88 -1.52 -9.36
N THR A 8 17.54 -0.98 -10.38
CA THR A 8 17.77 0.48 -10.46
C THR A 8 16.59 1.19 -11.11
N ALA A 9 15.96 2.07 -10.33
CA ALA A 9 15.00 3.12 -10.68
C ALA A 9 13.51 2.76 -10.67
N PHE A 10 12.94 2.69 -9.47
CA PHE A 10 11.50 2.88 -9.27
C PHE A 10 11.23 3.81 -8.08
N SER A 11 10.36 4.80 -8.29
CA SER A 11 10.00 5.83 -7.31
C SER A 11 9.29 5.19 -6.10
N CYS A 12 9.83 5.47 -4.90
CA CYS A 12 9.55 4.77 -3.66
C CYS A 12 8.30 5.37 -2.97
N VAL A 13 7.22 4.59 -2.83
CA VAL A 13 6.13 4.88 -1.88
C VAL A 13 6.09 3.71 -0.88
N ALA A 14 6.76 3.90 0.26
CA ALA A 14 6.78 2.93 1.34
C ALA A 14 5.43 2.94 2.08
N SER A 15 4.57 1.98 1.81
CA SER A 15 3.37 1.74 2.61
C SER A 15 3.69 0.72 3.70
N ALA A 16 3.76 1.20 4.94
CA ALA A 16 4.06 0.41 6.13
C ALA A 16 2.84 -0.41 6.57
N LEU A 17 2.81 -1.71 6.29
CA LEU A 17 1.82 -2.63 6.84
C LEU A 17 2.41 -4.05 6.90
N ALA A 18 2.91 -4.45 8.08
CA ALA A 18 3.67 -5.68 8.33
C ALA A 18 4.93 -5.84 7.46
N GLY A 19 6.04 -6.27 8.06
CA GLY A 19 7.31 -6.41 7.33
C GLY A 19 7.21 -7.53 6.30
N LYS A 20 6.97 -7.20 5.04
CA LYS A 20 7.01 -8.16 3.94
C LYS A 20 8.42 -8.14 3.34
N PHE A 21 9.03 -9.30 3.24
CA PHE A 21 10.42 -9.48 2.83
C PHE A 21 10.53 -10.48 1.69
N ILE A 22 11.50 -10.25 0.81
CA ILE A 22 11.93 -11.13 -0.25
C ILE A 22 13.22 -11.79 0.21
N LEU A 23 13.23 -13.11 0.32
CA LEU A 23 14.40 -13.92 0.65
C LEU A 23 14.92 -14.57 -0.61
N VAL A 24 16.19 -14.34 -0.92
CA VAL A 24 16.93 -15.09 -1.92
C VAL A 24 17.64 -16.24 -1.21
N LEU A 25 17.33 -17.47 -1.58
CA LEU A 25 17.92 -18.65 -0.98
C LEU A 25 19.17 -19.10 -1.74
N ASN A 26 20.02 -19.83 -1.03
CA ASN A 26 21.12 -20.56 -1.64
C ASN A 26 20.59 -21.55 -2.71
N PRO A 27 21.30 -21.76 -3.83
CA PRO A 27 20.82 -22.60 -4.93
C PRO A 27 20.67 -24.09 -4.56
N THR A 28 21.27 -24.51 -3.45
CA THR A 28 21.16 -25.86 -2.89
C THR A 28 20.13 -25.98 -1.77
N ALA A 29 19.48 -24.87 -1.39
CA ALA A 29 18.51 -24.86 -0.31
C ALA A 29 17.20 -25.53 -0.76
N ASP A 30 16.61 -26.34 0.13
CA ASP A 30 15.29 -26.91 -0.10
C ASP A 30 14.21 -25.95 0.39
N ILE A 31 13.43 -25.43 -0.56
CA ILE A 31 12.42 -24.38 -0.30
C ILE A 31 11.30 -24.90 0.60
N GLU A 32 10.92 -26.17 0.48
CA GLU A 32 9.82 -26.74 1.26
C GLU A 32 10.22 -26.95 2.73
N SER A 33 11.41 -27.51 2.95
CA SER A 33 12.01 -27.66 4.27
C SER A 33 12.21 -26.31 4.95
N PHE A 34 12.77 -25.33 4.23
CA PHE A 34 12.98 -24.00 4.79
C PHE A 34 11.65 -23.28 5.06
N SER A 35 10.66 -23.42 4.17
CA SER A 35 9.31 -22.88 4.40
C SER A 35 8.64 -23.48 5.64
N ALA A 36 8.88 -24.75 5.97
CA ALA A 36 8.37 -25.36 7.19
C ALA A 36 9.08 -24.82 8.44
N LYS A 37 10.41 -24.61 8.37
CA LYS A 37 11.22 -23.99 9.43
C LYS A 37 10.74 -22.56 9.74
N LEU A 38 10.50 -21.75 8.72
CA LEU A 38 9.98 -20.38 8.89
C LEU A 38 8.64 -20.35 9.62
N LYS A 39 7.73 -21.28 9.32
CA LYS A 39 6.44 -21.37 10.03
C LYS A 39 6.59 -21.72 11.51
N GLN A 40 7.62 -22.46 11.87
CA GLN A 40 7.92 -22.76 13.27
C GLN A 40 8.41 -21.52 14.03
N ASP A 41 9.06 -20.60 13.34
CA ASP A 41 9.58 -19.33 13.87
C ASP A 41 8.55 -18.19 13.78
N ASP A 42 7.25 -18.52 13.59
CA ASP A 42 6.14 -17.56 13.44
C ASP A 42 6.29 -16.61 12.23
N ILE A 43 7.03 -17.04 11.20
CA ILE A 43 7.21 -16.32 9.94
C ILE A 43 6.25 -16.90 8.90
N SER A 44 5.37 -16.04 8.38
CA SER A 44 4.37 -16.44 7.38
C SER A 44 4.96 -16.40 5.98
N VAL A 45 4.96 -17.54 5.29
CA VAL A 45 5.35 -17.59 3.87
C VAL A 45 4.18 -17.17 2.99
N VAL A 46 4.34 -16.07 2.26
CA VAL A 46 3.31 -15.49 1.39
C VAL A 46 3.36 -16.11 -0.01
N SER A 47 4.56 -16.20 -0.60
CA SER A 47 4.76 -16.72 -1.96
C SER A 47 6.06 -17.50 -2.08
N LYS A 48 6.09 -18.46 -3.01
CA LYS A 48 7.26 -19.27 -3.34
C LYS A 48 7.56 -19.16 -4.83
N PHE A 49 8.83 -19.00 -5.18
CA PHE A 49 9.30 -18.93 -6.56
C PHE A 49 10.45 -19.93 -6.77
N PRO A 50 10.14 -21.24 -6.96
CA PRO A 50 11.15 -22.29 -7.00
C PRO A 50 12.17 -22.14 -8.13
N LEU A 51 11.74 -21.59 -9.26
CA LEU A 51 12.61 -21.35 -10.43
C LEU A 51 13.79 -20.43 -10.11
N PHE A 52 13.63 -19.52 -9.14
CA PHE A 52 14.62 -18.52 -8.79
C PHE A 52 15.18 -18.70 -7.38
N ASN A 53 14.75 -19.74 -6.65
CA ASN A 53 15.05 -19.92 -5.22
C ASN A 53 14.67 -18.69 -4.38
N ILE A 54 13.52 -18.07 -4.68
CA ILE A 54 13.03 -16.89 -3.97
C ILE A 54 11.80 -17.27 -3.13
N LEU A 55 11.75 -16.72 -1.92
CA LEU A 55 10.59 -16.76 -1.02
C LEU A 55 10.15 -15.36 -0.69
N VAL A 56 8.85 -15.16 -0.54
CA VAL A 56 8.30 -13.93 0.01
C VAL A 56 7.66 -14.27 1.32
N VAL A 57 8.10 -13.60 2.38
CA VAL A 57 7.69 -13.85 3.75
C VAL A 57 7.13 -12.59 4.38
N GLN A 58 6.31 -12.77 5.40
CA GLN A 58 5.74 -11.70 6.19
C GLN A 58 5.97 -12.02 7.66
N THR A 59 6.49 -11.04 8.38
CA THR A 59 6.81 -11.17 9.81
C THR A 59 6.76 -9.79 10.46
N ASP A 60 6.30 -9.75 11.71
CA ASP A 60 6.22 -8.52 12.51
C ASP A 60 7.32 -8.46 13.58
N THR A 61 8.06 -9.56 13.75
CA THR A 61 9.03 -9.74 14.84
C THR A 61 10.47 -9.85 14.35
N HIS A 62 10.68 -10.22 13.10
CA HIS A 62 12.00 -10.42 12.52
C HIS A 62 12.33 -9.28 11.54
N ASP A 63 13.55 -8.74 11.66
CA ASP A 63 14.10 -7.79 10.71
C ASP A 63 14.97 -8.50 9.66
N ILE A 64 15.51 -7.73 8.71
CA ILE A 64 16.38 -8.24 7.64
C ILE A 64 17.57 -8.99 8.22
N ALA A 65 18.22 -8.45 9.27
CA ALA A 65 19.40 -9.06 9.86
C ALA A 65 19.10 -10.43 10.49
N ALA A 66 17.94 -10.58 11.14
CA ALA A 66 17.47 -11.86 11.64
C ALA A 66 17.23 -12.85 10.49
N LEU A 67 16.64 -12.40 9.38
CA LEU A 67 16.38 -13.24 8.20
C LEU A 67 17.66 -13.63 7.45
N GLU A 68 18.69 -12.78 7.41
CA GLU A 68 20.00 -13.10 6.83
C GLU A 68 20.84 -14.04 7.70
N SER A 69 20.48 -14.20 8.98
CA SER A 69 21.19 -15.11 9.88
C SER A 69 20.97 -16.60 9.55
N TYR A 70 19.91 -16.90 8.79
CA TYR A 70 19.61 -18.26 8.36
C TYR A 70 20.64 -18.73 7.31
N PRO A 71 21.29 -19.89 7.50
CA PRO A 71 22.30 -20.39 6.57
C PRO A 71 21.72 -20.72 5.17
N GLU A 72 20.41 -20.92 5.07
CA GLU A 72 19.71 -21.15 3.82
C GLU A 72 19.53 -19.86 2.99
N VAL A 73 19.57 -18.69 3.64
CA VAL A 73 19.35 -17.37 3.04
C VAL A 73 20.68 -16.82 2.53
N SER A 74 20.70 -16.44 1.25
CA SER A 74 21.82 -15.75 0.62
C SER A 74 21.68 -14.24 0.70
N ASP A 75 20.46 -13.71 0.68
CA ASP A 75 20.17 -12.28 0.69
C ASP A 75 18.72 -12.06 1.15
N ALA A 76 18.43 -10.95 1.82
CA ALA A 76 17.08 -10.58 2.23
C ALA A 76 16.80 -9.10 1.95
N GLU A 77 15.65 -8.81 1.34
CA GLU A 77 15.24 -7.45 0.99
C GLU A 77 13.80 -7.18 1.45
N VAL A 78 13.46 -5.92 1.72
CA VAL A 78 12.06 -5.52 1.95
C VAL A 78 11.30 -5.57 0.62
N ASP A 79 10.08 -6.14 0.63
CA ASP A 79 9.18 -6.10 -0.53
C ASP A 79 8.67 -4.68 -0.74
N GLN A 80 9.26 -3.98 -1.70
CA GLN A 80 8.92 -2.60 -2.03
C GLN A 80 7.78 -2.56 -3.05
N VAL A 81 6.77 -1.75 -2.79
CA VAL A 81 5.68 -1.52 -3.75
C VAL A 81 6.17 -0.57 -4.84
N VAL A 82 6.17 -1.05 -6.08
CA VAL A 82 6.56 -0.27 -7.26
C VAL A 82 5.34 -0.02 -8.14
N THR A 83 5.10 1.24 -8.50
CA THR A 83 4.07 1.60 -9.48
C THR A 83 4.65 1.57 -10.89
N ILE A 84 4.13 0.69 -11.75
CA ILE A 84 4.45 0.66 -13.17
C ILE A 84 3.37 1.43 -13.93
N GLY A 85 3.73 2.60 -14.43
CA GLY A 85 2.83 3.46 -15.22
C GLY A 85 3.62 4.48 -16.02
N PRO A 86 2.99 5.19 -16.98
CA PRO A 86 3.65 6.30 -17.64
C PRO A 86 4.14 7.27 -16.56
N VAL A 87 5.43 7.65 -16.62
CA VAL A 87 5.94 8.80 -15.90
C VAL A 87 5.23 10.00 -16.50
N VAL A 88 4.06 10.33 -15.99
CA VAL A 88 3.40 11.59 -16.33
C VAL A 88 4.27 12.65 -15.68
N PRO A 89 5.02 13.47 -16.44
CA PRO A 89 5.65 14.63 -15.84
C PRO A 89 4.52 15.38 -15.11
N LEU A 90 4.77 15.79 -13.87
CA LEU A 90 3.93 16.80 -13.23
C LEU A 90 4.03 18.01 -14.15
N VAL A 91 3.09 18.12 -15.10
CA VAL A 91 2.87 19.34 -15.84
C VAL A 91 2.60 20.34 -14.72
N PRO A 92 3.40 21.41 -14.58
CA PRO A 92 3.08 22.45 -13.64
C PRO A 92 1.61 22.80 -13.89
N LEU A 93 0.77 22.68 -12.85
CA LEU A 93 -0.55 23.29 -12.92
C LEU A 93 -0.31 24.70 -13.46
N PRO A 94 -1.03 25.14 -14.50
CA PRO A 94 -0.87 26.50 -15.00
C PRO A 94 -0.95 27.41 -13.78
N SER A 95 0.08 28.24 -13.60
CA SER A 95 0.12 29.20 -12.50
C SER A 95 -1.24 29.89 -12.44
N PRO A 96 -1.80 30.13 -11.25
CA PRO A 96 -2.98 30.97 -11.15
C PRO A 96 -2.70 32.23 -11.97
N LEU A 97 -3.60 32.52 -12.93
CA LEU A 97 -3.55 33.70 -13.77
C LEU A 97 -3.23 34.92 -12.89
N PRO A 98 -2.36 35.85 -13.32
CA PRO A 98 -2.17 37.09 -12.58
C PRO A 98 -3.54 37.70 -12.36
N ASP A 99 -3.86 37.98 -11.09
CA ASP A 99 -5.07 38.70 -10.67
C ASP A 99 -5.20 39.92 -11.57
N SER A 100 -6.10 39.80 -12.55
CA SER A 100 -6.49 40.94 -13.37
C SER A 100 -7.34 41.77 -12.43
N GLU A 101 -6.82 42.93 -12.05
CA GLU A 101 -7.50 43.93 -11.24
C GLU A 101 -8.95 44.07 -11.72
N TYR A 102 -9.89 43.53 -10.94
CA TYR A 102 -11.31 43.77 -11.16
C TYR A 102 -11.56 45.25 -10.83
N PRO A 103 -12.18 46.04 -11.72
CA PRO A 103 -12.65 47.35 -11.34
C PRO A 103 -13.73 47.19 -10.26
N GLU A 104 -13.53 47.88 -9.14
CA GLU A 104 -14.42 47.96 -7.98
C GLU A 104 -15.85 48.33 -8.43
N VAL A 105 -16.75 47.36 -8.45
CA VAL A 105 -18.20 47.61 -8.56
C VAL A 105 -18.79 47.67 -7.15
N PRO A 106 -19.66 48.66 -6.85
CA PRO A 106 -20.21 48.82 -5.51
C PRO A 106 -21.11 47.63 -5.11
N PRO A 107 -21.21 47.31 -3.82
CA PRO A 107 -21.87 46.10 -3.36
C PRO A 107 -23.37 46.12 -3.69
N VAL A 108 -23.84 45.04 -4.32
CA VAL A 108 -25.26 44.75 -4.52
C VAL A 108 -25.84 44.28 -3.17
N PRO A 109 -27.03 44.73 -2.73
CA PRO A 109 -27.60 44.29 -1.46
C PRO A 109 -27.84 42.78 -1.46
N LEU A 110 -27.41 42.10 -0.39
CA LEU A 110 -27.70 40.68 -0.16
C LEU A 110 -29.21 40.49 0.03
N PRO A 111 -29.82 39.44 -0.56
CA PRO A 111 -31.19 39.07 -0.20
C PRO A 111 -31.25 38.62 1.26
N SER A 112 -32.27 39.09 1.98
CA SER A 112 -32.51 38.78 3.39
C SER A 112 -32.65 37.27 3.64
N PRO A 113 -32.26 36.77 4.82
CA PRO A 113 -32.49 35.37 5.19
C PRO A 113 -34.00 35.11 5.32
N LEU A 114 -34.46 34.03 4.69
CA LEU A 114 -35.84 33.54 4.80
C LEU A 114 -36.00 32.81 6.15
N PRO A 115 -37.15 32.92 6.84
CA PRO A 115 -37.30 32.46 8.22
C PRO A 115 -37.42 30.93 8.31
N ASP A 116 -36.91 30.38 9.42
CA ASP A 116 -37.21 29.03 9.90
C ASP A 116 -38.71 28.74 9.86
N SER A 117 -39.07 27.57 9.34
CA SER A 117 -40.36 26.95 9.56
C SER A 117 -40.13 25.50 9.91
N GLU A 118 -40.38 25.20 11.18
CA GLU A 118 -40.43 23.87 11.77
C GLU A 118 -41.52 22.97 11.13
N GLU A 119 -41.40 21.68 11.44
CA GLU A 119 -42.43 20.62 11.43
C GLU A 119 -42.73 19.93 10.08
N SER A 120 -42.19 18.72 9.88
CA SER A 120 -43.02 17.49 9.99
C SER A 120 -42.25 16.18 9.68
N GLU A 121 -42.35 15.27 10.65
CA GLU A 121 -42.49 13.81 10.52
C GLU A 121 -41.34 12.88 10.05
N VAL A 122 -40.91 12.09 11.03
CA VAL A 122 -40.27 10.77 11.01
C VAL A 122 -40.67 9.86 9.84
N SER A 123 -39.69 9.19 9.22
CA SER A 123 -39.86 7.80 8.81
C SER A 123 -38.53 7.01 8.87
N PRO A 124 -38.43 5.96 9.71
CA PRO A 124 -37.26 5.10 9.75
C PRO A 124 -37.29 4.11 8.58
N VAL A 125 -36.15 3.96 7.90
CA VAL A 125 -35.92 2.95 6.87
C VAL A 125 -36.05 1.56 7.50
N PRO A 126 -36.89 0.63 6.99
CA PRO A 126 -36.94 -0.72 7.52
C PRO A 126 -35.67 -1.50 7.15
N LEU A 127 -35.05 -2.14 8.15
CA LEU A 127 -33.95 -3.10 8.03
C LEU A 127 -34.37 -4.36 7.21
N PRO A 128 -33.43 -5.03 6.51
CA PRO A 128 -33.69 -6.27 5.80
C PRO A 128 -34.04 -7.41 6.78
N SER A 129 -35.10 -8.15 6.48
CA SER A 129 -35.48 -9.35 7.24
C SER A 129 -34.64 -10.57 6.82
N PRO A 130 -34.18 -11.40 7.78
CA PRO A 130 -33.50 -12.67 7.50
C PRO A 130 -34.51 -13.75 7.09
N LEU A 131 -34.10 -14.63 6.16
CA LEU A 131 -34.90 -15.76 5.67
C LEU A 131 -34.50 -17.02 6.47
N PRO A 132 -35.39 -17.62 7.28
CA PRO A 132 -35.08 -18.85 7.99
C PRO A 132 -35.27 -20.09 7.12
N GLU A 133 -34.34 -21.04 7.31
CA GLU A 133 -34.30 -22.39 6.76
C GLU A 133 -35.52 -23.25 7.16
N SER A 134 -36.05 -24.03 6.21
CA SER A 134 -36.67 -25.35 6.38
C SER A 134 -36.82 -26.05 5.03
#